data_AF-A0A410PLY9-F1
#
_entry.id   AF-A0A410PLY9-F1
#
_cell.length_a   1.000
_cell.length_b   1.000
_cell.length_c   1.000
_cell.angle_alpha   90.00
_cell.angle_beta   90.00
_cell.angle_gamma   90.00
#
_symmetry.space_group_name_H-M   'P 1'
#
loop_
_entity.id
_entity.type
_entity.pdbx_description
1 polymer ?
#
loop_
_entity_poly.entity_id
_entity_poly.type
_entity_poly.pdbx_seq_one_letter_code
_entity_poly.pdbx_strand_id
1 'polypeptide(L)'
;MNNISVTKIENKVKFKFMAMLCIVILFVLRIPFLGFLTLILGVEHSAVLYPIFEIGTYFFTALFIWTERDRLKEYHMDTISVFIFTLGPLWYKYSDFKIRIPMMIIGLILLAALIASKHKFSRVTMKNIRWIIIGMAAGAVTAVISSFFLSKQVNNTGMKATFSLALISILTQLTNAAILEEPFFRGILWGALKKLRWKDGWIYITQALLFWIGHIYYINTYPYSFWIVVPLASLVLGILAWRSRSIATSMAAHGMINGLGQILTFYKL
;
A
#
# COMPACT_ATOMS: atom_id res chain seq x y z
N MET A 1 32.76 -11.91 31.78
CA MET A 1 32.50 -11.82 30.32
C MET A 1 31.10 -12.31 29.87
N ASN A 2 30.12 -12.53 30.76
CA ASN A 2 28.78 -13.05 30.39
C ASN A 2 27.66 -12.00 30.14
N ASN A 3 27.90 -10.70 30.33
CA ASN A 3 26.82 -9.68 30.26
C ASN A 3 26.48 -9.20 28.82
N ILE A 4 27.34 -9.46 27.84
CA ILE A 4 27.13 -9.00 26.44
C ILE A 4 26.12 -9.89 25.69
N SER A 5 25.97 -11.16 26.09
CA SER A 5 25.04 -12.09 25.43
C SER A 5 23.58 -11.84 25.82
N VAL A 6 23.31 -11.53 27.09
CA VAL A 6 21.96 -11.32 27.63
C VAL A 6 21.29 -10.09 26.98
N THR A 7 22.00 -8.96 26.91
CA THR A 7 21.49 -7.71 26.32
C THR A 7 21.13 -7.84 24.84
N LYS A 8 21.89 -8.62 24.06
CA LYS A 8 21.57 -8.89 22.65
C LYS A 8 20.30 -9.73 22.48
N ILE A 9 20.06 -10.69 23.38
CA ILE A 9 18.88 -11.54 23.33
C ILE A 9 17.62 -10.73 23.65
N GLU A 10 17.64 -9.93 24.72
CA GLU A 10 16.50 -9.09 25.11
C GLU A 10 16.08 -8.11 24.02
N ASN A 11 17.06 -7.45 23.38
CA ASN A 11 16.78 -6.53 22.28
C ASN A 11 16.09 -7.25 21.12
N LYS A 12 16.52 -8.47 20.77
CA LYS A 12 15.91 -9.26 19.69
C LYS A 12 14.47 -9.65 19.99
N VAL A 13 14.12 -9.91 21.25
CA VAL A 13 12.75 -10.22 21.68
C VAL A 13 11.86 -8.98 21.56
N LYS A 14 12.33 -7.82 22.06
CA LYS A 14 11.59 -6.55 22.00
C LYS A 14 11.25 -6.13 20.56
N PHE A 15 12.21 -6.25 19.62
CA PHE A 15 11.95 -5.92 18.21
C PHE A 15 10.89 -6.81 17.57
N LYS A 16 10.92 -8.13 17.84
CA LYS A 16 9.90 -9.06 17.32
C LYS A 16 8.51 -8.72 17.85
N PHE A 17 8.41 -8.37 19.13
CA PHE A 17 7.15 -7.98 19.75
C PHE A 17 6.59 -6.71 19.08
N MET A 18 7.42 -5.69 18.89
CA MET A 18 6.99 -4.43 18.25
C MET A 18 6.53 -4.64 16.81
N ALA A 19 7.25 -5.45 16.02
CA ALA A 19 6.84 -5.77 14.65
C ALA A 19 5.49 -6.50 14.61
N MET A 20 5.26 -7.45 15.52
CA MET A 20 3.97 -8.15 15.63
C MET A 20 2.84 -7.20 16.05
N LEU A 21 3.11 -6.31 17.00
CA LEU A 21 2.13 -5.30 17.43
C LEU A 21 1.74 -4.39 16.25
N CYS A 22 2.71 -3.93 15.45
CA CYS A 22 2.42 -3.14 14.25
C CYS A 22 1.52 -3.91 13.27
N ILE A 23 1.78 -5.21 13.04
CA ILE A 23 0.94 -6.05 12.17
C ILE A 23 -0.50 -6.10 12.68
N VAL A 24 -0.70 -6.38 13.96
CA VAL A 24 -2.03 -6.46 14.57
C VAL A 24 -2.77 -5.14 14.45
N ILE A 25 -2.11 -4.02 14.77
CA ILE A 25 -2.73 -2.69 14.69
C ILE A 25 -3.09 -2.35 13.23
N LEU A 26 -2.20 -2.60 12.27
CA LEU A 26 -2.48 -2.36 10.85
C LEU A 26 -3.68 -3.20 10.35
N PHE A 27 -3.80 -4.45 10.81
CA PHE A 27 -4.97 -5.28 10.53
C PHE A 27 -6.25 -4.69 11.11
N VAL A 28 -6.22 -4.26 12.38
CA VAL A 28 -7.38 -3.68 13.07
C VAL A 28 -7.81 -2.38 12.40
N LEU A 29 -6.86 -1.50 12.07
CA LEU A 29 -7.11 -0.23 11.38
C LEU A 29 -7.77 -0.46 10.01
N ARG A 30 -7.37 -1.50 9.28
CA ARG A 30 -7.87 -1.75 7.92
C ARG A 30 -9.20 -2.49 7.90
N ILE A 31 -9.30 -3.63 8.58
CA ILE A 31 -10.45 -4.55 8.41
C ILE A 31 -11.61 -4.16 9.35
N PRO A 32 -11.50 -4.30 10.69
CA PRO A 32 -12.54 -3.80 11.60
C PRO A 32 -12.80 -2.31 11.48
N PHE A 33 -11.77 -1.47 11.53
CA PHE A 33 -11.96 -0.04 11.70
C PHE A 33 -12.40 0.65 10.41
N LEU A 34 -11.63 0.54 9.31
CA LEU A 34 -12.07 1.12 8.03
C LEU A 34 -13.20 0.30 7.40
N GLY A 35 -13.01 -1.02 7.22
CA GLY A 35 -13.96 -1.86 6.50
C GLY A 35 -15.33 -1.98 7.19
N PHE A 36 -15.34 -2.49 8.43
CA PHE A 36 -16.58 -2.84 9.11
C PHE A 36 -17.32 -1.61 9.67
N LEU A 37 -16.62 -0.62 10.23
CA LEU A 37 -17.31 0.61 10.70
C LEU A 37 -17.92 1.39 9.54
N THR A 38 -17.25 1.50 8.40
CA THR A 38 -17.83 2.16 7.22
C THR A 38 -19.08 1.42 6.74
N LEU A 39 -19.04 0.08 6.72
CA LEU A 39 -20.18 -0.74 6.34
C LEU A 39 -21.38 -0.57 7.29
N ILE A 40 -21.16 -0.57 8.62
CA ILE A 40 -22.24 -0.46 9.61
C ILE A 40 -22.80 0.96 9.68
N LEU A 41 -21.93 1.96 9.72
CA LEU A 41 -22.34 3.34 9.94
C LEU A 41 -22.90 3.97 8.66
N GLY A 42 -22.63 3.39 7.49
CA GLY A 42 -23.01 3.95 6.20
C GLY A 42 -22.35 5.30 5.90
N VAL A 43 -21.37 5.71 6.71
CA VAL A 43 -20.66 6.98 6.56
C VAL A 43 -19.46 6.74 5.66
N GLU A 44 -19.71 6.72 4.34
CA GLU A 44 -18.64 6.86 3.36
C GLU A 44 -17.88 8.16 3.68
N HIS A 45 -16.57 8.06 3.91
CA HIS A 45 -15.69 9.20 4.18
C HIS A 45 -16.02 10.01 5.45
N SER A 46 -16.26 9.33 6.58
CA SER A 46 -16.29 10.02 7.88
C SER A 46 -15.03 10.89 8.07
N ALA A 47 -15.25 12.19 8.29
CA ALA A 47 -14.22 13.19 8.51
C ALA A 47 -13.31 12.89 9.72
N VAL A 48 -13.69 11.92 10.56
CA VAL A 48 -12.91 11.48 11.72
C VAL A 48 -12.26 10.12 11.48
N LEU A 49 -13.00 9.14 10.95
CA LEU A 49 -12.46 7.78 10.77
C LEU A 49 -11.31 7.74 9.76
N TYR A 50 -11.47 8.44 8.63
CA TYR A 50 -10.51 8.36 7.54
C TYR A 50 -9.14 8.96 7.91
N PRO A 51 -9.03 10.16 8.52
CA PRO A 51 -7.75 10.65 9.04
C PRO A 51 -7.06 9.72 10.05
N ILE A 52 -7.82 9.13 10.99
CA ILE A 52 -7.27 8.19 11.98
C ILE A 52 -6.69 6.97 11.28
N PHE A 53 -7.44 6.42 10.31
CA PHE A 53 -6.99 5.28 9.51
C PHE A 53 -5.71 5.61 8.72
N GLU A 54 -5.69 6.70 7.95
CA GLU A 54 -4.55 7.03 7.08
C GLU A 54 -3.30 7.37 7.88
N ILE A 55 -3.41 8.30 8.85
CA ILE A 55 -2.27 8.71 9.69
C ILE A 55 -1.77 7.54 10.53
N GLY A 56 -2.69 6.77 11.13
CA GLY A 56 -2.34 5.59 11.93
C GLY A 56 -1.62 4.54 11.10
N THR A 57 -2.18 4.18 9.94
CA THR A 57 -1.57 3.19 9.03
C THR A 57 -0.19 3.63 8.59
N TYR A 58 -0.05 4.89 8.20
CA TYR A 58 1.23 5.45 7.78
C TYR A 58 2.25 5.48 8.92
N PHE A 59 1.84 5.89 10.13
CA PHE A 59 2.69 5.91 11.32
C PHE A 59 3.19 4.50 11.70
N PHE A 60 2.31 3.51 11.81
CA PHE A 60 2.70 2.15 12.18
C PHE A 60 3.52 1.46 11.08
N THR A 61 3.27 1.78 9.81
CA THR A 61 4.15 1.34 8.71
C THR A 61 5.54 1.95 8.83
N ALA A 62 5.64 3.25 9.15
CA ALA A 62 6.92 3.92 9.35
C ALA A 62 7.70 3.34 10.55
N LEU A 63 7.01 3.07 11.67
CA LEU A 63 7.59 2.41 12.84
C LEU A 63 8.07 0.99 12.51
N PHE A 64 7.30 0.25 11.71
CA PHE A 64 7.72 -1.05 11.21
C PHE A 64 8.99 -0.95 10.37
N ILE A 65 9.04 -0.03 9.39
CA ILE A 65 10.21 0.16 8.54
C ILE A 65 11.44 0.49 9.39
N TRP A 66 11.30 1.34 10.41
CA TRP A 66 12.39 1.67 11.33
C TRP A 66 12.89 0.46 12.14
N THR A 67 11.96 -0.30 12.73
CA THR A 67 12.28 -1.45 13.58
C THR A 67 12.88 -2.61 12.79
N GLU A 68 12.45 -2.80 11.55
CA GLU A 68 12.88 -3.88 10.65
C GLU A 68 13.86 -3.42 9.57
N ARG A 69 14.46 -2.22 9.71
CA ARG A 69 15.29 -1.58 8.67
C ARG A 69 16.38 -2.49 8.10
N ASP A 70 17.05 -3.29 8.93
CA ASP A 70 18.14 -4.18 8.48
C ASP A 70 17.64 -5.44 7.74
N ARG A 71 16.32 -5.66 7.71
CA ARG A 71 15.67 -6.85 7.13
C ARG A 71 14.57 -6.50 6.14
N LEU A 72 14.48 -5.25 5.67
CA LEU A 72 13.43 -4.80 4.73
C LEU A 72 13.31 -5.67 3.47
N LYS A 73 14.44 -6.24 3.00
CA LYS A 73 14.46 -7.17 1.88
C LYS A 73 13.62 -8.45 2.12
N GLU A 74 13.50 -8.92 3.36
CA GLU A 74 12.65 -10.06 3.73
C GLU A 74 11.15 -9.74 3.57
N TYR A 75 10.81 -8.45 3.54
CA TYR A 75 9.46 -7.91 3.37
C TYR A 75 9.28 -7.27 1.99
N HIS A 76 10.10 -7.65 1.00
CA HIS A 76 10.04 -7.09 -0.37
C HIS A 76 10.13 -5.55 -0.43
N MET A 77 10.63 -4.89 0.62
CA MET A 77 10.80 -3.44 0.66
C MET A 77 12.20 -3.10 0.15
N ASP A 78 12.27 -2.64 -1.09
CA ASP A 78 13.50 -2.14 -1.70
C ASP A 78 13.64 -0.62 -1.53
N THR A 79 14.79 -0.10 -1.92
CA THR A 79 15.10 1.34 -1.80
C THR A 79 14.06 2.23 -2.49
N ILE A 80 13.56 1.82 -3.66
CA ILE A 80 12.55 2.59 -4.39
C ILE A 80 11.25 2.65 -3.58
N SER A 81 10.79 1.53 -3.03
CA SER A 81 9.58 1.51 -2.22
C SER A 81 9.69 2.37 -0.95
N VAL A 82 10.85 2.38 -0.29
CA VAL A 82 11.09 3.21 0.90
C VAL A 82 11.09 4.70 0.53
N PHE A 83 11.63 5.07 -0.64
CA PHE A 83 11.55 6.44 -1.13
C PHE A 83 10.13 6.84 -1.53
N ILE A 84 9.39 6.01 -2.26
CA ILE A 84 7.98 6.29 -2.60
C ILE A 84 7.17 6.44 -1.31
N PHE A 85 7.39 5.58 -0.32
CA PHE A 85 6.72 5.70 0.98
C PHE A 85 7.06 7.01 1.69
N THR A 86 8.34 7.30 1.93
CA THR A 86 8.75 8.47 2.74
C THR A 86 8.50 9.81 2.06
N LEU A 87 8.70 9.88 0.75
CA LEU A 87 8.58 11.11 -0.03
C LEU A 87 7.20 11.29 -0.64
N GLY A 88 6.44 10.21 -0.87
CA GLY A 88 5.12 10.24 -1.52
C GLY A 88 4.18 11.35 -1.04
N PRO A 89 3.99 11.55 0.29
CA PRO A 89 3.10 12.59 0.80
C PRO A 89 3.40 14.02 0.34
N LEU A 90 4.64 14.34 -0.09
CA LEU A 90 4.99 15.65 -0.66
C LEU A 90 4.30 15.93 -2.00
N TRP A 91 3.93 14.89 -2.75
CA TRP A 91 3.24 15.00 -4.04
C TRP A 91 1.71 14.83 -3.92
N TYR A 92 1.20 14.66 -2.70
CA TYR A 92 -0.21 14.38 -2.47
C TYR A 92 -1.03 15.68 -2.58
N LYS A 93 -1.50 16.03 -3.79
CA LYS A 93 -2.09 17.36 -4.05
C LYS A 93 -3.55 17.52 -3.58
N TYR A 94 -4.33 16.44 -3.56
CA TYR A 94 -5.80 16.50 -3.42
C TYR A 94 -6.34 16.07 -2.05
N SER A 95 -5.45 15.82 -1.11
CA SER A 95 -5.81 15.42 0.25
C SER A 95 -6.12 16.59 1.15
N ASP A 96 -6.96 16.36 2.15
CA ASP A 96 -7.08 17.26 3.29
C ASP A 96 -5.67 17.52 3.88
N PHE A 97 -5.31 18.81 3.99
CA PHE A 97 -4.05 19.25 4.59
C PHE A 97 -3.85 18.64 5.99
N LYS A 98 -4.94 18.41 6.73
CA LYS A 98 -4.92 17.80 8.07
C LYS A 98 -4.36 16.38 8.08
N ILE A 99 -4.47 15.65 6.96
CA ILE A 99 -3.94 14.29 6.85
C ILE A 99 -2.53 14.30 6.26
N ARG A 100 -2.33 15.10 5.20
CA ARG A 100 -1.06 15.15 4.47
C ARG A 100 0.11 15.63 5.31
N ILE A 101 -0.09 16.71 6.08
CA ILE A 101 1.01 17.33 6.84
C ILE A 101 1.57 16.35 7.89
N PRO A 102 0.75 15.67 8.72
CA PRO A 102 1.24 14.61 9.59
C PRO A 102 1.99 13.49 8.85
N MET A 103 1.47 12.97 7.74
CA MET A 103 2.13 11.91 6.98
C MET A 103 3.48 12.38 6.40
N MET A 104 3.55 13.60 5.89
CA MET A 104 4.78 14.22 5.41
C MET A 104 5.83 14.32 6.53
N ILE A 105 5.43 14.80 7.72
CA ILE A 105 6.32 14.89 8.88
C ILE A 105 6.84 13.49 9.27
N ILE A 106 5.95 12.50 9.38
CA ILE A 106 6.33 11.11 9.70
C ILE A 106 7.32 10.55 8.66
N GLY A 107 7.05 10.76 7.37
CA GLY A 107 7.89 10.29 6.27
C GLY A 107 9.29 10.91 6.29
N LEU A 108 9.37 12.23 6.52
CA LEU A 108 10.63 12.97 6.61
C LEU A 108 11.43 12.57 7.86
N ILE A 109 10.78 12.40 9.01
CA ILE A 109 11.43 11.91 10.24
C ILE A 109 12.00 10.52 10.02
N LEU A 110 11.24 9.61 9.41
CA LEU A 110 11.72 8.26 9.11
C LEU A 110 12.93 8.30 8.17
N LEU A 111 12.87 9.10 7.11
CA LEU A 111 13.98 9.24 6.16
C LEU A 111 15.24 9.79 6.85
N ALA A 112 15.09 10.85 7.66
CA ALA A 112 16.18 11.41 8.43
C ALA A 112 16.78 10.39 9.41
N ALA A 113 15.95 9.61 10.10
CA ALA A 113 16.40 8.56 11.01
C ALA A 113 17.17 7.43 10.27
N LEU A 114 16.69 7.01 9.10
CA LEU A 114 17.38 6.02 8.27
C LEU A 114 18.75 6.53 7.80
N ILE A 115 18.85 7.80 7.40
CA ILE A 115 20.12 8.43 7.02
C ILE A 115 21.06 8.54 8.24
N ALA A 116 20.57 9.04 9.38
CA ALA A 116 21.36 9.21 10.60
C ALA A 116 21.89 7.88 11.14
N SER A 117 21.10 6.80 11.02
CA SER A 117 21.52 5.44 11.40
C SER A 117 22.45 4.76 10.38
N LYS A 118 22.81 5.45 9.28
CA LYS A 118 23.64 4.94 8.19
C LYS A 118 23.07 3.64 7.59
N HIS A 119 21.75 3.55 7.49
CA HIS A 119 21.09 2.39 6.90
C HIS A 119 21.59 2.14 5.47
N LYS A 120 21.94 0.88 5.16
CA LYS A 120 22.47 0.50 3.85
C LYS A 120 21.34 0.18 2.88
N PHE A 121 20.89 1.21 2.17
CA PHE A 121 19.91 1.06 1.10
C PHE A 121 20.40 0.05 0.03
N SER A 122 19.51 -0.82 -0.42
CA SER A 122 19.79 -1.72 -1.53
C SER A 122 20.11 -0.94 -2.81
N ARG A 123 21.07 -1.41 -3.61
CA ARG A 123 21.35 -0.77 -4.91
C ARG A 123 20.16 -0.97 -5.84
N VAL A 124 19.69 0.12 -6.44
CA VAL A 124 18.71 0.06 -7.53
C VAL A 124 19.36 -0.58 -8.75
N THR A 125 18.77 -1.66 -9.26
CA THR A 125 19.27 -2.38 -10.44
C THR A 125 18.33 -2.20 -11.63
N MET A 126 18.82 -2.43 -12.85
CA MET A 126 17.97 -2.44 -14.05
C MET A 126 16.85 -3.48 -13.98
N LYS A 127 17.05 -4.57 -13.24
CA LYS A 127 16.00 -5.54 -12.96
C LYS A 127 14.83 -4.91 -12.20
N ASN A 128 15.10 -4.06 -11.19
CA ASN A 128 14.04 -3.35 -10.45
C ASN A 128 13.25 -2.44 -11.39
N ILE A 129 13.94 -1.65 -12.21
CA ILE A 129 13.31 -0.73 -13.17
C ILE A 129 12.47 -1.49 -14.20
N ARG A 130 12.98 -2.58 -14.77
CA ARG A 130 12.21 -3.45 -15.69
C ARG A 130 10.93 -3.95 -15.04
N TRP A 131 10.99 -4.39 -13.79
CA TRP A 131 9.79 -4.85 -13.08
C TRP A 131 8.78 -3.73 -12.84
N ILE A 132 9.23 -2.52 -12.49
CA ILE A 132 8.35 -1.35 -12.38
C ILE A 132 7.64 -1.08 -13.71
N ILE A 133 8.35 -1.11 -14.84
CA ILE A 133 7.74 -0.93 -16.17
C ILE A 133 6.70 -2.04 -16.46
N ILE A 134 7.03 -3.30 -16.17
CA ILE A 134 6.08 -4.42 -16.29
C ILE A 134 4.86 -4.20 -15.41
N GLY A 135 5.06 -3.74 -14.17
CA GLY A 135 4.00 -3.42 -13.22
C GLY A 135 3.09 -2.31 -13.74
N MET A 136 3.66 -1.23 -14.30
CA MET A 136 2.89 -0.15 -14.90
C MET A 136 2.06 -0.64 -16.11
N ALA A 137 2.64 -1.45 -16.98
CA ALA A 137 1.94 -2.03 -18.13
C ALA A 137 0.79 -2.96 -17.70
N ALA A 138 1.05 -3.87 -16.76
CA ALA A 138 0.02 -4.75 -16.18
C ALA A 138 -1.07 -3.94 -15.47
N GLY A 139 -0.70 -2.89 -14.76
CA GLY A 139 -1.63 -1.96 -14.12
C GLY A 139 -2.50 -1.22 -15.12
N ALA A 140 -1.95 -0.77 -16.25
CA ALA A 140 -2.71 -0.12 -17.32
C ALA A 140 -3.73 -1.08 -17.97
N VAL A 141 -3.32 -2.31 -18.28
CA VAL A 141 -4.24 -3.35 -18.81
C VAL A 141 -5.37 -3.63 -17.81
N THR A 142 -5.01 -3.76 -16.53
CA THR A 142 -5.98 -4.00 -15.46
C THR A 142 -6.92 -2.79 -15.29
N ALA A 143 -6.42 -1.56 -15.44
CA ALA A 143 -7.23 -0.34 -15.41
C ALA A 143 -8.29 -0.33 -16.52
N VAL A 144 -7.92 -0.71 -17.75
CA VAL A 144 -8.86 -0.81 -18.88
C VAL A 144 -9.97 -1.83 -18.60
N ILE A 145 -9.59 -3.04 -18.16
CA ILE A 145 -10.55 -4.10 -17.82
C ILE A 145 -11.47 -3.63 -16.68
N SER A 146 -10.89 -3.04 -15.63
CA SER A 146 -11.64 -2.57 -14.47
C SER A 146 -12.62 -1.46 -14.83
N SER A 147 -12.20 -0.52 -15.69
CA SER A 147 -13.04 0.61 -16.12
C SER A 147 -14.25 0.17 -16.93
N PHE A 148 -14.13 -0.90 -17.72
CA PHE A 148 -15.27 -1.50 -18.40
C PHE A 148 -16.37 -1.92 -17.40
N PHE A 149 -16.01 -2.59 -16.31
CA PHE A 149 -16.97 -2.98 -15.28
C PHE A 149 -17.47 -1.79 -14.45
N LEU A 150 -16.57 -0.87 -14.06
CA LEU A 150 -16.95 0.30 -13.28
C LEU A 150 -17.93 1.21 -14.04
N SER A 151 -17.78 1.35 -15.36
CA SER A 151 -18.69 2.14 -16.20
C SER A 151 -20.16 1.68 -16.16
N LYS A 152 -20.44 0.46 -15.64
CA LYS A 152 -21.81 -0.07 -15.46
C LYS A 152 -22.49 0.40 -14.18
N GLN A 153 -21.77 0.99 -13.24
CA GLN A 153 -22.29 1.42 -11.93
C GLN A 153 -22.03 2.89 -11.59
N VAL A 154 -21.24 3.60 -12.39
CA VAL A 154 -20.99 5.03 -12.17
C VAL A 154 -21.24 5.85 -13.43
N ASN A 155 -21.73 7.07 -13.22
CA ASN A 155 -21.98 8.02 -14.30
C ASN A 155 -20.68 8.75 -14.68
N ASN A 156 -20.47 8.94 -15.98
CA ASN A 156 -19.40 9.78 -16.48
C ASN A 156 -19.70 11.26 -16.15
N THR A 157 -18.67 12.02 -15.80
CA THR A 157 -18.79 13.45 -15.47
C THR A 157 -19.03 14.34 -16.69
N GLY A 158 -18.84 13.82 -17.90
CA GLY A 158 -18.89 14.57 -19.16
C GLY A 158 -17.64 15.41 -19.44
N MET A 159 -16.73 15.54 -18.48
CA MET A 159 -15.46 16.25 -18.65
C MET A 159 -14.50 15.45 -19.51
N LYS A 160 -13.75 16.13 -20.39
CA LYS A 160 -12.74 15.48 -21.24
C LYS A 160 -11.52 15.06 -20.42
N ALA A 161 -11.03 13.85 -20.66
CA ALA A 161 -9.77 13.37 -20.13
C ALA A 161 -8.60 14.16 -20.74
N THR A 162 -7.63 14.53 -19.92
CA THR A 162 -6.37 15.11 -20.38
C THR A 162 -5.21 14.27 -19.86
N PHE A 163 -4.09 14.29 -20.59
CA PHE A 163 -2.88 13.58 -20.17
C PHE A 163 -2.38 14.08 -18.79
N SER A 164 -2.44 15.39 -18.55
CA SER A 164 -2.02 15.97 -17.26
C SER A 164 -2.89 15.47 -16.11
N LEU A 165 -4.21 15.40 -16.31
CA LEU A 165 -5.12 14.86 -15.30
C LEU A 165 -4.85 13.38 -15.03
N ALA A 166 -4.58 12.59 -16.07
CA ALA A 166 -4.23 11.18 -15.91
C ALA A 166 -2.94 10.99 -15.14
N LEU A 167 -1.88 11.73 -15.48
CA LEU A 167 -0.62 11.68 -14.77
C LEU A 167 -0.79 12.07 -13.30
N ILE A 168 -1.54 13.15 -13.03
CA ILE A 168 -1.83 13.61 -11.68
C ILE A 168 -2.63 12.57 -10.88
N SER A 169 -3.63 11.93 -11.50
CA SER A 169 -4.44 10.89 -10.86
C SER A 169 -3.58 9.66 -10.50
N ILE A 170 -2.73 9.21 -11.43
CA ILE A 170 -1.79 8.10 -11.20
C ILE A 170 -0.84 8.43 -10.04
N LEU A 171 -0.24 9.61 -10.04
CA LEU A 171 0.66 10.03 -8.97
C LEU A 171 -0.06 10.15 -7.63
N THR A 172 -1.27 10.70 -7.62
CA THR A 172 -2.09 10.82 -6.40
C THR A 172 -2.43 9.44 -5.84
N GLN A 173 -2.79 8.46 -6.67
CA GLN A 173 -3.10 7.11 -6.21
C GLN A 173 -1.85 6.34 -5.75
N LEU A 174 -0.71 6.57 -6.43
CA LEU A 174 0.58 6.04 -6.03
C LEU A 174 1.01 6.57 -4.65
N THR A 175 0.80 7.86 -4.39
CA THR A 175 1.24 8.52 -3.14
C THR A 175 0.16 8.60 -2.07
N ASN A 176 -0.98 7.94 -2.28
CA ASN A 176 -2.05 7.82 -1.30
C ASN A 176 -2.38 6.35 -1.01
N ALA A 177 -3.22 5.73 -1.85
CA ALA A 177 -3.67 4.36 -1.64
C ALA A 177 -2.49 3.38 -1.60
N ALA A 178 -1.56 3.48 -2.55
CA ALA A 178 -0.48 2.51 -2.65
C ALA A 178 0.52 2.57 -1.48
N ILE A 179 0.84 3.76 -0.93
CA ILE A 179 1.72 3.90 0.24
C ILE A 179 1.09 3.39 1.54
N LEU A 180 -0.24 3.36 1.63
CA LEU A 180 -0.95 2.85 2.80
C LEU A 180 -1.16 1.34 2.73
N GLU A 181 -1.36 0.81 1.53
CA GLU A 181 -1.83 -0.57 1.35
C GLU A 181 -0.71 -1.55 0.98
N GLU A 182 0.15 -1.19 0.03
CA GLU A 182 1.16 -2.10 -0.49
C GLU A 182 2.24 -2.46 0.55
N PRO A 183 2.77 -1.52 1.37
CA PRO A 183 3.67 -1.87 2.45
C PRO A 183 3.06 -2.88 3.42
N PHE A 184 1.80 -2.70 3.80
CA PHE A 184 1.13 -3.61 4.73
C PHE A 184 0.89 -4.99 4.11
N PHE A 185 0.15 -5.06 3.00
CA PHE A 185 -0.22 -6.35 2.41
C PHE A 185 0.95 -7.04 1.75
N ARG A 186 1.67 -6.39 0.81
CA ARG A 186 2.66 -7.06 -0.04
C ARG A 186 4.05 -7.10 0.59
N GLY A 187 4.27 -6.29 1.63
CA GLY A 187 5.52 -6.28 2.39
C GLY A 187 5.42 -6.93 3.76
N ILE A 188 4.88 -6.20 4.73
CA ILE A 188 4.82 -6.57 6.15
C ILE A 188 4.18 -7.95 6.34
N LEU A 189 2.94 -8.12 5.86
CA LEU A 189 2.19 -9.36 5.99
C LEU A 189 2.87 -10.52 5.26
N TRP A 190 3.46 -10.25 4.09
CA TRP A 190 4.18 -11.27 3.32
C TRP A 190 5.35 -11.83 4.14
N GLY A 191 6.22 -10.95 4.64
CA GLY A 191 7.37 -11.36 5.43
C GLY A 191 6.98 -12.02 6.76
N ALA A 192 5.90 -11.57 7.39
CA ALA A 192 5.38 -12.19 8.60
C ALA A 192 4.91 -13.64 8.37
N LEU A 193 4.07 -13.87 7.36
CA LEU A 193 3.60 -15.22 7.03
C LEU A 193 4.75 -16.12 6.55
N LYS A 194 5.73 -15.55 5.84
CA LYS A 194 6.92 -16.29 5.42
C LYS A 194 7.76 -16.76 6.61
N LYS A 195 7.87 -15.94 7.67
CA LYS A 195 8.53 -16.33 8.94
C LYS A 195 7.78 -17.43 9.68
N LEU A 196 6.46 -17.50 9.52
CA LEU A 196 5.62 -18.62 9.96
C LEU A 196 5.69 -19.85 9.04
N ARG A 197 6.62 -19.86 8.06
CA ARG A 197 6.85 -20.95 7.11
C ARG A 197 5.68 -21.25 6.17
N TRP A 198 4.80 -20.27 5.92
CA TRP A 198 3.76 -20.41 4.90
C TRP A 198 4.38 -20.55 3.50
N LYS A 199 3.75 -21.33 2.63
CA LYS A 199 4.16 -21.45 1.22
C LYS A 199 3.76 -20.19 0.46
N ASP A 200 4.60 -19.76 -0.48
CA ASP A 200 4.42 -18.49 -1.20
C ASP A 200 3.05 -18.39 -1.90
N GLY A 201 2.56 -19.47 -2.49
CA GLY A 201 1.22 -19.51 -3.11
C GLY A 201 0.08 -19.27 -2.12
N TRP A 202 0.18 -19.80 -0.89
CA TRP A 202 -0.81 -19.56 0.16
C TRP A 202 -0.77 -18.12 0.67
N ILE A 203 0.42 -17.55 0.81
CA ILE A 203 0.60 -16.14 1.19
C ILE A 203 -0.07 -15.26 0.13
N TYR A 204 0.21 -15.51 -1.15
CA TYR A 204 -0.36 -14.78 -2.27
C TYR A 204 -1.89 -14.78 -2.26
N ILE A 205 -2.52 -15.95 -2.18
CA ILE A 205 -4.00 -16.07 -2.18
C ILE A 205 -4.60 -15.43 -0.92
N THR A 206 -4.00 -15.67 0.25
CA THR A 206 -4.49 -15.11 1.52
C THR A 206 -4.47 -13.59 1.51
N GLN A 207 -3.41 -12.99 0.98
CA GLN A 207 -3.32 -11.54 0.85
C GLN A 207 -4.34 -10.97 -0.13
N ALA A 208 -4.58 -11.65 -1.26
CA ALA A 208 -5.62 -11.24 -2.20
C ALA A 208 -7.00 -11.26 -1.53
N LEU A 209 -7.33 -12.33 -0.79
CA LEU A 209 -8.58 -12.44 -0.03
C LEU A 209 -8.71 -11.38 1.06
N LEU A 210 -7.67 -11.14 1.85
CA LEU A 210 -7.69 -10.13 2.91
C LEU A 210 -7.79 -8.70 2.35
N PHE A 211 -7.11 -8.43 1.23
CA PHE A 211 -7.23 -7.16 0.53
C PHE A 211 -8.65 -6.96 0.02
N TRP A 212 -9.26 -8.00 -0.56
CA TRP A 212 -10.65 -7.97 -1.01
C TRP A 212 -11.64 -7.73 0.14
N ILE A 213 -11.54 -8.50 1.22
CA ILE A 213 -12.37 -8.32 2.42
C ILE A 213 -12.17 -6.93 3.05
N GLY A 214 -10.95 -6.37 2.97
CA GLY A 214 -10.69 -5.00 3.41
C GLY A 214 -11.46 -3.92 2.68
N HIS A 215 -12.11 -4.27 1.56
CA HIS A 215 -12.99 -3.41 0.79
C HIS A 215 -14.46 -3.81 0.90
N ILE A 216 -14.86 -4.54 1.95
CA ILE A 216 -16.24 -4.98 2.17
C ILE A 216 -17.26 -3.84 2.16
N TYR A 217 -16.86 -2.63 2.49
CA TYR A 217 -17.70 -1.43 2.42
C TYR A 217 -18.18 -1.11 0.99
N TYR A 218 -17.57 -1.67 -0.06
CA TYR A 218 -18.06 -1.54 -1.43
C TYR A 218 -19.20 -2.49 -1.80
N ILE A 219 -19.52 -3.49 -0.97
CA ILE A 219 -20.44 -4.58 -1.34
C ILE A 219 -21.83 -4.08 -1.75
N ASN A 220 -22.32 -3.02 -1.11
CA ASN A 220 -23.65 -2.45 -1.37
C ASN A 220 -23.60 -1.28 -2.36
N THR A 221 -22.62 -0.39 -2.25
CA THR A 221 -22.56 0.84 -3.08
C THR A 221 -21.94 0.58 -4.46
N TYR A 222 -20.93 -0.28 -4.55
CA TYR A 222 -20.12 -0.49 -5.76
C TYR A 222 -19.93 -1.98 -6.03
N PRO A 223 -21.00 -2.74 -6.32
CA PRO A 223 -20.95 -4.21 -6.40
C PRO A 223 -19.97 -4.73 -7.46
N TYR A 224 -19.85 -4.10 -8.62
CA TYR A 224 -18.84 -4.52 -9.62
C TYR A 224 -17.42 -4.26 -9.13
N SER A 225 -17.22 -3.18 -8.36
CA SER A 225 -15.93 -2.92 -7.73
C SER A 225 -15.59 -4.05 -6.75
N PHE A 226 -16.52 -4.37 -5.85
CA PHE A 226 -16.31 -5.38 -4.82
C PHE A 226 -16.15 -6.79 -5.39
N TRP A 227 -17.01 -7.24 -6.30
CA TRP A 227 -17.03 -8.62 -6.76
C TRP A 227 -16.04 -8.94 -7.89
N ILE A 228 -15.60 -7.93 -8.65
CA ILE A 228 -14.78 -8.15 -9.85
C ILE A 228 -13.47 -7.37 -9.75
N VAL A 229 -13.55 -6.04 -9.63
CA VAL A 229 -12.37 -5.16 -9.76
C VAL A 229 -11.37 -5.38 -8.63
N VAL A 230 -11.82 -5.34 -7.38
CA VAL A 230 -10.93 -5.49 -6.21
C VAL A 230 -10.28 -6.88 -6.18
N PRO A 231 -10.99 -8.01 -6.35
CA PRO A 231 -10.37 -9.33 -6.46
C PRO A 231 -9.34 -9.40 -7.58
N LEU A 232 -9.68 -8.94 -8.80
CA LEU A 232 -8.76 -8.93 -9.93
C LEU A 232 -7.50 -8.11 -9.64
N ALA A 233 -7.67 -6.88 -9.18
CA ALA A 233 -6.55 -6.00 -8.82
C ALA A 233 -5.69 -6.63 -7.71
N SER A 234 -6.31 -7.21 -6.69
CA SER A 234 -5.58 -7.83 -5.57
C SER A 234 -4.67 -8.98 -6.01
N LEU A 235 -5.14 -9.79 -6.98
CA LEU A 235 -4.40 -10.89 -7.59
C LEU A 235 -3.26 -10.37 -8.48
N VAL A 236 -3.50 -9.33 -9.29
CA VAL A 236 -2.47 -8.70 -10.14
C VAL A 236 -1.36 -8.08 -9.29
N LEU A 237 -1.73 -7.30 -8.26
CA LEU A 237 -0.78 -6.67 -7.35
C LEU A 237 0.05 -7.71 -6.58
N GLY A 238 -0.62 -8.78 -6.10
CA GLY A 238 0.04 -9.87 -5.39
C GLY A 238 1.05 -10.63 -6.26
N ILE A 239 0.70 -10.99 -7.51
CA ILE A 239 1.63 -11.71 -8.39
C ILE A 239 2.82 -10.84 -8.79
N LEU A 240 2.60 -9.54 -9.03
CA LEU A 240 3.67 -8.61 -9.35
C LEU A 240 4.68 -8.50 -8.20
N ALA A 241 4.22 -8.26 -6.97
CA ALA A 241 5.09 -8.19 -5.80
C ALA A 241 5.82 -9.52 -5.54
N TRP A 242 5.14 -10.66 -5.72
CA TRP A 242 5.73 -11.98 -5.55
C TRP A 242 6.87 -12.25 -6.55
N ARG A 243 6.66 -11.93 -7.83
CA ARG A 243 7.64 -12.22 -8.89
C ARG A 243 8.78 -11.20 -8.92
N SER A 244 8.51 -9.93 -8.65
CA SER A 244 9.54 -8.88 -8.61
C SER A 244 10.37 -8.93 -7.33
N ARG A 245 9.80 -9.44 -6.22
CA ARG A 245 10.33 -9.32 -4.85
C ARG A 245 10.51 -7.86 -4.43
N SER A 246 9.65 -6.99 -4.93
CA SER A 246 9.66 -5.54 -4.70
C SER A 246 8.23 -5.01 -4.65
N ILE A 247 7.84 -4.38 -3.55
CA ILE A 247 6.55 -3.70 -3.45
C ILE A 247 6.52 -2.42 -4.30
N ALA A 248 7.66 -1.83 -4.69
CA ALA A 248 7.66 -0.67 -5.61
C ALA A 248 7.00 -1.01 -6.95
N THR A 249 7.15 -2.27 -7.40
CA THR A 249 6.50 -2.77 -8.60
C THR A 249 4.98 -2.81 -8.46
N SER A 250 4.47 -3.32 -7.33
CA SER A 250 3.02 -3.36 -7.08
C SER A 250 2.47 -1.97 -6.78
N MET A 251 3.22 -1.09 -6.11
CA MET A 251 2.82 0.31 -5.91
C MET A 251 2.64 1.05 -7.23
N ALA A 252 3.57 0.91 -8.18
CA ALA A 252 3.45 1.50 -9.51
C ALA A 252 2.23 0.96 -10.26
N ALA A 253 2.01 -0.35 -10.21
CA ALA A 253 0.82 -0.98 -10.79
C ALA A 253 -0.47 -0.47 -10.12
N HIS A 254 -0.49 -0.35 -8.80
CA HIS A 254 -1.63 0.13 -8.01
C HIS A 254 -1.98 1.58 -8.40
N GLY A 255 -0.99 2.47 -8.44
CA GLY A 255 -1.18 3.85 -8.92
C GLY A 255 -1.75 3.89 -10.34
N MET A 256 -1.29 3.02 -11.24
CA MET A 256 -1.85 2.89 -12.59
C MET A 256 -3.29 2.37 -12.59
N ILE A 257 -3.59 1.31 -11.84
CA ILE A 257 -4.93 0.70 -11.77
C ILE A 257 -5.95 1.73 -11.31
N ASN A 258 -5.69 2.38 -10.18
CA ASN A 258 -6.65 3.32 -9.61
C ASN A 258 -6.67 4.62 -10.39
N GLY A 259 -5.49 5.18 -10.71
CA GLY A 259 -5.40 6.50 -11.33
C GLY A 259 -5.92 6.49 -12.76
N LEU A 260 -5.41 5.58 -13.59
CA LEU A 260 -5.91 5.45 -14.96
C LEU A 260 -7.35 4.93 -14.98
N GLY A 261 -7.70 4.01 -14.06
CA GLY A 261 -9.06 3.51 -13.94
C GLY A 261 -10.07 4.62 -13.64
N GLN A 262 -9.72 5.55 -12.75
CA GLN A 262 -10.53 6.73 -12.46
C GLN A 262 -10.73 7.59 -13.72
N ILE A 263 -9.68 7.82 -14.52
CA ILE A 263 -9.79 8.61 -15.75
C ILE A 263 -10.69 7.92 -16.77
N LEU A 264 -10.44 6.64 -17.05
CA LEU A 264 -11.17 5.87 -18.05
C LEU A 264 -12.65 5.67 -17.68
N THR A 265 -12.96 5.67 -16.39
CA THR A 265 -14.33 5.47 -15.90
C THR A 265 -15.12 6.79 -15.87
N PHE A 266 -14.55 7.85 -15.32
CA PHE A 266 -15.30 9.07 -14.98
C PHE A 266 -15.18 10.19 -16.02
N TYR A 267 -14.24 10.10 -16.97
CA TYR A 267 -13.98 11.15 -17.96
C TYR A 267 -14.24 10.65 -19.38
N LYS A 268 -14.58 11.58 -20.27
CA LYS A 268 -14.76 11.33 -21.69
C LYS A 268 -13.41 11.34 -22.40
N LEU A 269 -13.07 10.26 -23.10
CA LEU A 269 -11.87 10.19 -23.93
C LEU A 269 -11.96 11.10 -25.17
#